data_AF-A0A4S8IBC2-F1
#
_entry.id   AF-A0A4S8IBC2-F1
#
_cell.length_a   1.000
_cell.length_b   1.000
_cell.length_c   1.000
_cell.angle_alpha   90.00
_cell.angle_beta   90.00
_cell.angle_gamma   90.00
#
_symmetry.space_group_name_H-M   'P 1'
#
loop_
_entity.id
_entity.type
_entity.pdbx_description
1 polymer ?
#
loop_
_entity_poly.entity_id
_entity_poly.type
_entity_poly.pdbx_seq_one_letter_code
_entity_poly.pdbx_strand_id
1 'polypeptide(L)'
;MARIKVHELRGKTKGELQNQLKDLKNELSLLRVAKVTGGAPNKLSKIKVVRLSIARVLTVISQTQKAKLREVYKKKKHIPLDLRPKKTRAIRRRLTKHQESLKTEREKKKEMYFPMRKRLRDANLDQEEAGGGGGEDEGEGQN
;
A
#
# COMPACT_ATOMS: atom_id res chain seq x y z
N MET A 1 7.41 35.14 -11.26
CA MET A 1 7.48 34.28 -10.06
C MET A 1 8.24 33.02 -10.40
N ALA A 2 9.27 32.74 -9.60
CA ALA A 2 9.99 31.48 -9.70
C ALA A 2 9.18 30.33 -9.09
N ARG A 3 9.48 29.12 -9.53
CA ARG A 3 8.83 27.90 -9.06
C ARG A 3 9.29 27.58 -7.63
N ILE A 4 8.36 27.56 -6.67
CA ILE A 4 8.67 27.26 -5.26
C ILE A 4 9.23 25.84 -5.11
N LYS A 5 10.36 25.68 -4.42
CA LYS A 5 10.95 24.35 -4.16
C LYS A 5 10.39 23.77 -2.86
N VAL A 6 10.15 22.46 -2.85
CA VAL A 6 9.45 21.79 -1.73
C VAL A 6 10.33 21.70 -0.48
N HIS A 7 11.64 21.54 -0.61
CA HIS A 7 12.55 21.45 0.54
C HIS A 7 12.56 22.75 1.36
N GLU A 8 12.48 23.91 0.70
CA GLU A 8 12.39 25.23 1.35
C GLU A 8 11.12 25.37 2.20
N LEU A 9 10.03 24.68 1.84
CA LEU A 9 8.76 24.73 2.57
C LEU A 9 8.75 23.85 3.83
N ARG A 10 9.60 22.82 3.90
CA ARG A 10 9.62 21.88 5.03
C ARG A 10 10.21 22.47 6.30
N GLY A 11 11.11 23.44 6.16
CA GLY A 11 11.72 24.15 7.31
C GLY A 11 10.85 25.28 7.88
N LYS A 12 9.79 25.68 7.18
CA LYS A 12 8.93 26.80 7.59
C LYS A 12 7.89 26.40 8.64
N THR A 13 7.48 27.37 9.44
CA THR A 13 6.41 27.17 10.42
C THR A 13 5.03 27.09 9.75
N LYS A 14 4.03 26.53 10.48
CA LYS A 14 2.65 26.45 9.97
C LYS A 14 2.07 27.84 9.66
N GLY A 15 2.38 28.85 10.49
CA GLY A 15 1.92 30.23 10.30
C GLY A 15 2.48 30.84 9.02
N GLU A 16 3.79 30.70 8.78
CA GLU A 16 4.44 31.16 7.54
C GLU A 16 3.84 30.50 6.29
N LEU A 17 3.61 29.18 6.33
CA LEU A 17 2.99 28.45 5.22
C LEU A 17 1.55 28.92 4.94
N GLN A 18 0.80 29.28 5.99
CA GLN A 18 -0.55 29.82 5.84
C GLN A 18 -0.55 31.24 5.25
N ASN A 19 0.39 32.08 5.65
CA ASN A 19 0.55 33.42 5.08
C ASN A 19 0.96 33.34 3.61
N GLN A 20 1.98 32.54 3.30
CA GLN A 20 2.42 32.29 1.93
C GLN A 20 1.29 31.73 1.04
N LEU A 21 0.41 30.90 1.60
CA LEU A 21 -0.78 30.40 0.89
C LEU A 21 -1.80 31.50 0.59
N LYS A 22 -2.01 32.46 1.50
CA LYS A 22 -2.92 33.59 1.29
C LYS A 22 -2.40 34.48 0.16
N ASP A 23 -1.11 34.81 0.18
CA ASP A 23 -0.48 35.68 -0.82
C ASP A 23 -0.59 35.07 -2.23
N LEU A 24 -0.28 33.78 -2.38
CA LEU A 24 -0.40 33.06 -3.65
C LEU A 24 -1.86 32.99 -4.16
N LYS A 25 -2.84 32.90 -3.26
CA LYS A 25 -4.26 32.91 -3.64
C LYS A 25 -4.70 34.30 -4.12
N ASN A 26 -4.24 35.35 -3.46
CA ASN A 26 -4.51 36.73 -3.87
C ASN A 26 -3.91 37.01 -5.25
N GLU A 27 -2.65 36.60 -5.47
CA GLU A 27 -2.01 36.70 -6.79
C GLU A 27 -2.77 35.90 -7.87
N LEU A 28 -3.21 34.67 -7.56
CA LEU A 28 -4.00 33.89 -8.50
C LEU A 28 -5.32 34.58 -8.85
N SER A 29 -5.97 35.25 -7.90
CA SER A 29 -7.19 36.02 -8.15
C SER A 29 -6.93 37.16 -9.14
N LEU A 30 -5.87 37.95 -8.91
CA LEU A 30 -5.46 39.03 -9.81
C LEU A 30 -5.13 38.52 -11.22
N LEU A 31 -4.48 37.36 -11.33
CA LEU A 31 -4.17 36.75 -12.63
C LEU A 31 -5.42 36.24 -13.36
N ARG A 32 -6.46 35.81 -12.62
CA ARG A 32 -7.74 35.39 -13.21
C ARG A 32 -8.51 36.58 -13.78
N VAL A 33 -8.56 37.70 -13.06
CA VAL A 33 -9.16 38.95 -13.58
C VAL A 33 -8.42 39.39 -14.84
N ALA A 34 -7.08 39.42 -14.81
CA ALA A 34 -6.26 39.78 -15.96
C ALA A 34 -6.47 38.85 -17.17
N LYS A 35 -6.82 37.58 -16.95
CA LYS A 35 -7.17 36.64 -18.02
C LYS A 35 -8.46 37.05 -18.74
N VAL A 36 -9.47 37.50 -18.00
CA VAL A 36 -10.77 37.91 -18.56
C VAL A 36 -10.63 39.22 -19.32
N THR A 37 -9.85 40.17 -18.80
CA THR A 37 -9.66 41.49 -19.42
C THR A 37 -8.64 41.50 -20.58
N GLY A 38 -8.25 40.33 -21.12
CA GLY A 38 -7.31 40.25 -22.24
C GLY A 38 -5.87 40.68 -21.91
N GLY A 39 -5.39 40.43 -20.69
CA GLY A 39 -4.06 40.85 -20.25
C GLY A 39 -2.89 40.18 -20.99
N ALA A 40 -1.70 40.78 -20.88
CA ALA A 40 -0.49 40.35 -21.59
C ALA A 40 -0.15 38.84 -21.42
N PRO A 41 0.28 38.13 -22.49
CA PRO A 41 0.57 36.69 -22.45
C PRO A 41 1.58 36.29 -21.36
N ASN A 42 2.62 37.10 -21.14
CA ASN A 42 3.63 36.87 -20.09
C ASN A 42 3.05 36.84 -18.67
N LYS A 43 1.94 37.57 -18.43
CA LYS A 43 1.22 37.56 -17.16
C LYS A 43 0.35 36.29 -17.04
N LEU A 44 -0.26 35.85 -18.13
CA LEU A 44 -1.10 34.64 -18.18
C LEU A 44 -0.31 33.35 -18.00
N SER A 45 0.92 33.28 -18.54
CA SER A 45 1.82 32.13 -18.37
C SER A 45 2.14 31.82 -16.90
N LYS A 46 2.04 32.83 -16.00
CA LYS A 46 2.27 32.65 -14.56
C LYS A 46 1.15 31.87 -13.86
N ILE A 47 -0.06 31.78 -14.43
CA ILE A 47 -1.22 31.11 -13.81
C ILE A 47 -0.90 29.65 -13.48
N LYS A 48 -0.28 28.91 -14.41
CA LYS A 48 0.09 27.50 -14.21
C LYS A 48 1.10 27.37 -13.06
N VAL A 49 2.09 28.26 -13.01
CA VAL A 49 3.15 28.24 -11.99
C VAL A 49 2.57 28.53 -10.60
N VAL A 50 1.70 29.53 -10.47
CA VAL A 50 1.06 29.89 -9.20
C VAL A 50 0.13 28.77 -8.71
N ARG A 51 -0.66 28.15 -9.59
CA ARG A 51 -1.52 27.00 -9.23
C ARG A 51 -0.71 25.82 -8.68
N LEU A 52 0.39 25.46 -9.35
CA LEU A 52 1.27 24.39 -8.89
C LEU A 52 1.96 24.75 -7.56
N SER A 53 2.29 26.02 -7.37
CA SER A 53 2.89 26.53 -6.13
C SER A 53 1.91 26.42 -4.95
N ILE A 54 0.65 26.80 -5.13
CA ILE A 54 -0.42 26.61 -4.14
C ILE A 54 -0.57 25.12 -3.77
N ALA A 55 -0.61 24.24 -4.78
CA ALA A 55 -0.73 22.80 -4.56
C ALA A 55 0.44 22.24 -3.73
N ARG A 56 1.67 22.71 -3.96
CA ARG A 56 2.86 22.32 -3.18
C ARG A 56 2.76 22.74 -1.72
N VAL A 57 2.38 23.99 -1.45
CA VAL A 57 2.22 24.50 -0.08
C VAL A 57 1.15 23.70 0.66
N LEU A 58 -0.02 23.48 0.05
CA LEU A 58 -1.08 22.66 0.63
C LEU A 58 -0.64 21.22 0.89
N THR A 59 0.17 20.64 0.00
CA THR A 59 0.72 19.29 0.16
C THR A 59 1.62 19.21 1.38
N VAL A 60 2.53 20.17 1.58
CA VAL A 60 3.43 20.19 2.75
C VAL A 60 2.65 20.38 4.04
N ILE A 61 1.64 21.25 4.06
CA ILE A 61 0.74 21.43 5.22
C ILE A 61 0.03 20.10 5.55
N SER A 62 -0.52 19.40 4.54
CA SER A 62 -1.19 18.12 4.76
C SER A 62 -0.24 17.01 5.21
N GLN A 63 0.98 16.96 4.65
CA GLN A 63 2.02 16.00 5.05
C GLN A 63 2.42 16.20 6.52
N THR A 64 2.73 17.44 6.92
CA THR A 64 3.11 17.75 8.31
C THR A 64 1.97 17.47 9.30
N GLN A 65 0.73 17.80 8.94
CA GLN A 65 -0.44 17.48 9.76
C GLN A 65 -0.62 15.97 9.93
N LYS A 66 -0.55 15.19 8.83
CA LYS A 66 -0.68 13.73 8.88
C LYS A 66 0.47 13.09 9.64
N ALA A 67 1.69 13.58 9.51
CA ALA A 67 2.84 13.08 10.28
C ALA A 67 2.63 13.27 11.78
N LYS A 68 2.23 14.48 12.22
CA LYS A 68 1.90 14.77 13.63
C LYS A 68 0.77 13.87 14.14
N LEU A 69 -0.29 13.67 13.35
CA LEU A 69 -1.38 12.76 13.72
C LEU A 69 -0.90 11.31 13.83
N ARG A 70 -0.03 10.82 12.94
CA ARG A 70 0.52 9.46 13.02
C ARG A 70 1.29 9.25 14.32
N GLU A 71 2.08 10.23 14.77
CA GLU A 71 2.78 10.15 16.06
C GLU A 71 1.79 10.06 17.23
N VAL A 72 0.75 10.91 17.25
CA VAL A 72 -0.27 10.92 18.31
C VAL A 72 -1.05 9.59 18.40
N TYR A 73 -1.29 8.92 17.28
CA TYR A 73 -2.08 7.68 17.22
C TYR A 73 -1.26 6.39 17.11
N LYS A 74 0.09 6.45 17.14
CA LYS A 74 1.00 5.32 16.84
C LYS A 74 0.74 4.06 17.68
N LYS A 75 0.38 4.22 18.95
CA LYS A 75 0.15 3.12 19.90
C LYS A 75 -1.30 3.01 20.38
N LYS A 76 -2.21 3.79 19.79
CA LYS A 76 -3.62 3.78 20.18
C LYS A 76 -4.34 2.65 19.45
N LYS A 77 -5.16 1.88 20.17
CA LYS A 77 -5.99 0.79 19.61
C LYS A 77 -6.91 1.29 18.48
N HIS A 78 -7.53 2.46 18.68
CA HIS A 78 -8.48 3.04 17.74
C HIS A 78 -7.82 4.16 16.93
N ILE A 79 -7.53 3.85 15.67
CA ILE A 79 -6.95 4.78 14.71
C ILE A 79 -8.05 5.28 13.74
N PRO A 80 -8.08 6.60 13.42
CA PRO A 80 -8.96 7.16 12.40
C PRO A 80 -8.84 6.46 11.04
N LEU A 81 -9.95 6.37 10.29
CA LEU A 81 -10.03 5.66 9.00
C LEU A 81 -9.01 6.15 7.96
N ASP A 82 -8.65 7.42 7.99
CA ASP A 82 -7.69 8.03 7.06
C ASP A 82 -6.24 7.57 7.28
N LEU A 83 -5.88 7.25 8.53
CA LEU A 83 -4.53 6.83 8.88
C LEU A 83 -4.34 5.32 8.77
N ARG A 84 -5.44 4.55 8.66
CA ARG A 84 -5.39 3.09 8.51
C ARG A 84 -4.67 2.70 7.22
N PRO A 85 -3.91 1.59 7.21
CA PRO A 85 -3.32 1.05 5.99
C PRO A 85 -4.41 0.80 4.93
N LYS A 86 -4.17 1.30 3.71
CA LYS A 86 -5.07 1.08 2.57
C LYS A 86 -4.82 -0.30 2.00
N LYS A 87 -5.58 -1.29 2.48
CA LYS A 87 -5.61 -2.68 2.00
C LYS A 87 -7.01 -3.01 1.46
N THR A 88 -7.12 -4.04 0.62
CA THR A 88 -8.43 -4.51 0.16
C THR A 88 -9.30 -4.99 1.33
N ARG A 89 -10.62 -5.01 1.14
CA ARG A 89 -11.57 -5.48 2.16
C ARG A 89 -11.29 -6.94 2.56
N ALA A 90 -10.97 -7.80 1.60
CA ALA A 90 -10.62 -9.20 1.85
C ALA A 90 -9.39 -9.32 2.77
N ILE A 91 -8.30 -8.59 2.46
CA ILE A 91 -7.07 -8.62 3.27
C ILE A 91 -7.29 -8.04 4.68
N ARG A 92 -8.25 -7.13 4.87
CA ARG A 92 -8.59 -6.61 6.21
C ARG A 92 -9.41 -7.61 7.05
N ARG A 93 -10.13 -8.53 6.42
CA ARG A 93 -11.01 -9.51 7.08
C ARG A 93 -10.34 -10.87 7.32
N ARG A 94 -9.29 -11.21 6.57
CA ARG A 94 -8.55 -12.45 6.79
C ARG A 94 -7.94 -12.50 8.19
N LEU A 95 -7.68 -13.72 8.66
CA LEU A 95 -7.01 -13.94 9.95
C LEU A 95 -5.59 -13.34 9.95
N THR A 96 -5.11 -13.01 11.14
CA THR A 96 -3.71 -12.63 11.31
C THR A 96 -2.83 -13.87 11.15
N LYS A 97 -1.58 -13.71 10.69
CA LYS A 97 -0.62 -14.83 10.57
C LYS A 97 -0.47 -15.61 11.88
N HIS A 98 -0.53 -14.90 13.01
CA HIS A 98 -0.49 -15.53 14.33
C HIS A 98 -1.70 -16.44 14.53
N GLN A 99 -2.91 -15.96 14.27
CA GLN A 99 -4.13 -16.77 14.35
C GLN A 99 -4.09 -17.96 13.39
N GLU A 100 -3.61 -17.78 12.15
CA GLU A 100 -3.45 -18.87 11.18
C GLU A 100 -2.42 -19.92 11.64
N SER A 101 -1.39 -19.50 12.39
CA SER A 101 -0.36 -20.39 12.93
C SER A 101 -0.72 -21.06 14.26
N LEU A 102 -1.84 -20.70 14.88
CA LEU A 102 -2.26 -21.30 16.14
C LEU A 102 -2.63 -22.77 15.90
N LYS A 103 -1.79 -23.67 16.42
CA LYS A 103 -2.03 -25.11 16.44
C LYS A 103 -2.47 -25.54 17.83
N THR A 104 -3.29 -26.57 17.89
CA THR A 104 -3.67 -27.20 19.16
C THR A 104 -2.43 -27.81 19.84
N GLU A 105 -2.45 -27.96 21.16
CA GLU A 105 -1.32 -28.59 21.87
C GLU A 105 -1.05 -30.02 21.39
N ARG A 106 -2.12 -30.74 21.01
CA ARG A 106 -2.04 -32.08 20.44
C ARG A 106 -1.30 -32.09 19.10
N GLU A 107 -1.64 -31.18 18.20
CA GLU A 107 -0.94 -31.04 16.91
C GLU A 107 0.51 -30.63 17.08
N LYS A 108 0.80 -29.68 17.98
CA LYS A 108 2.18 -29.28 18.30
C LYS A 108 3.02 -30.48 18.76
N LYS A 109 2.49 -31.30 19.68
CA LYS A 109 3.16 -32.53 20.12
C LYS A 109 3.40 -33.49 18.94
N LYS A 110 2.38 -33.72 18.11
CA LYS A 110 2.49 -34.59 16.93
C LYS A 110 3.58 -34.13 15.96
N GLU A 111 3.63 -32.84 15.65
CA GLU A 111 4.63 -32.27 14.75
C GLU A 111 6.05 -32.29 15.32
N MET A 112 6.20 -32.06 16.63
CA MET A 112 7.50 -32.17 17.30
C MET A 112 8.03 -33.60 17.26
N TYR A 113 7.17 -34.59 17.50
CA TYR A 113 7.60 -35.99 17.52
C TYR A 113 7.81 -36.58 16.13
N PHE A 114 6.99 -36.19 15.14
CA PHE A 114 7.03 -36.75 13.79
C PHE A 114 7.16 -35.67 12.70
N PRO A 115 8.33 -35.01 12.59
CA PRO A 115 8.56 -34.04 11.52
C PRO A 115 8.63 -34.75 10.16
N MET A 116 8.08 -34.11 9.13
CA MET A 116 8.17 -34.61 7.76
C MET A 116 9.62 -34.50 7.26
N ARG A 117 10.30 -35.64 7.12
CA ARG A 117 11.70 -35.69 6.67
C ARG A 117 11.76 -35.86 5.16
N LYS A 118 12.61 -35.08 4.47
CA LYS A 118 12.89 -35.27 3.05
C LYS A 118 13.71 -36.56 2.90
N ARG A 119 13.16 -37.57 2.21
CA ARG A 119 13.90 -38.78 1.84
C ARG A 119 14.29 -38.68 0.37
N LEU A 120 15.55 -38.92 0.05
CA LEU A 120 15.98 -39.21 -1.33
C LEU A 120 15.50 -40.63 -1.63
N ARG A 121 14.63 -40.79 -2.62
CA ARG A 121 14.48 -42.09 -3.31
C ARG A 121 15.37 -41.98 -4.54
N ASP A 122 16.25 -42.95 -4.74
CA ASP A 122 17.05 -43.03 -5.95
C ASP A 122 16.10 -43.21 -7.14
N ALA A 123 16.23 -42.36 -8.15
CA ALA A 123 15.31 -42.26 -9.30
C ALA A 123 15.26 -43.50 -10.21
N ASN A 124 15.95 -44.58 -9.84
CA ASN A 124 16.09 -45.79 -10.63
C ASN A 124 15.15 -46.94 -10.20
N LEU A 125 14.36 -46.79 -9.13
CA LEU A 125 13.40 -47.82 -8.70
C LEU A 125 12.00 -47.72 -9.33
N ASP A 126 11.68 -46.61 -10.01
CA ASP A 126 10.32 -46.42 -10.58
C ASP A 126 10.14 -47.08 -11.97
N GLN A 127 11.18 -47.71 -12.55
CA GLN A 127 11.10 -48.39 -13.85
C GLN A 127 10.88 -49.92 -13.75
N GLU A 128 11.12 -50.54 -12.59
CA GLU A 128 11.01 -52.01 -12.46
C GLU A 128 9.60 -52.49 -12.04
N GLU A 129 8.73 -51.64 -11.46
CA GLU A 129 7.39 -52.06 -11.04
C GLU A 129 6.29 -51.91 -12.12
N ALA A 130 6.62 -51.38 -13.31
CA ALA A 130 5.65 -51.19 -14.40
C ALA A 130 5.62 -52.33 -15.44
N GLY A 131 6.45 -53.37 -15.30
CA GLY A 131 6.59 -54.42 -16.32
C GLY A 131 6.80 -55.81 -15.74
N GLY A 132 5.73 -56.48 -15.30
CA GLY A 132 5.84 -57.87 -14.84
C GLY A 132 4.50 -58.57 -14.59
N GLY A 133 3.92 -59.14 -15.67
CA GLY A 133 2.95 -60.25 -15.65
C GLY A 133 1.48 -59.88 -15.39
N GLY A 134 0.49 -60.16 -16.24
CA GLY A 134 0.41 -61.11 -17.35
C GLY A 134 -0.67 -62.17 -17.07
N GLY A 135 -1.84 -62.00 -17.69
CA GLY A 135 -2.63 -63.07 -18.32
C GLY A 135 -3.49 -64.03 -17.47
N GLU A 136 -4.68 -64.31 -18.04
CA GLU A 136 -5.51 -65.54 -17.92
C GLU A 136 -6.41 -65.68 -16.67
N ASP A 137 -7.65 -66.17 -16.74
CA ASP A 137 -8.68 -66.24 -17.80
C ASP A 137 -10.01 -66.67 -17.13
N GLU A 138 -11.12 -66.38 -17.81
CA GLU A 138 -12.44 -67.06 -17.82
C GLU A 138 -13.40 -67.19 -16.60
N GLY A 139 -14.70 -67.05 -16.93
CA GLY A 139 -15.74 -67.97 -16.41
C GLY A 139 -16.99 -67.38 -15.75
N GLU A 140 -17.98 -67.02 -16.59
CA GLU A 140 -19.45 -67.15 -16.47
C GLU A 140 -20.18 -67.22 -15.10
N GLY A 141 -21.34 -66.55 -15.02
CA GLY A 141 -22.38 -66.87 -14.04
C GLY A 141 -23.57 -65.92 -14.04
N GLN A 142 -24.62 -66.28 -14.78
CA GLN A 142 -25.94 -65.64 -14.78
C GLN A 142 -26.62 -65.69 -13.39
N ASN A 143 -27.21 -64.58 -12.95
CA ASN A 143 -28.60 -64.46 -12.48
C ASN A 143 -28.96 -63.00 -12.16
#